data_AF-A0A1Q4WZT8-F1
#
_entry.id   AF-A0A1Q4WZT8-F1
#
_cell.length_a   1.000
_cell.length_b   1.000
_cell.length_c   1.000
_cell.angle_alpha   90.00
_cell.angle_beta   90.00
_cell.angle_gamma   90.00
#
_symmetry.space_group_name_H-M   'P 1'
#
loop_
_entity.id
_entity.type
_entity.pdbx_description
1 polymer ?
#
loop_
_entity_poly.entity_id
_entity_poly.type
_entity_poly.pdbx_seq_one_letter_code
_entity_poly.pdbx_strand_id
1 'polypeptide(L)'
;MIADLTDDQVTEPSLLPGWTRGHVLAHLADAARARSRVVEHASRGVRVEMWGPGERDAIIEATASRDADGHRAATAEHNERLERAWAGIRDWSEPVGAPDPVAPVFTRWREVWIHLLDLDLGVRPGEWSAEFAVHTIGVLRPRLPDGVALRATDVPRTWGTGTEVVGGVRDLAAWLVGRVPDEPPTSAVPLPELGPWPSYPASRQDLVG
;
A
#
# COMPACT_ATOMS: atom_id res chain seq x y z
N MET A 1 2.65 -16.93 -0.03
CA MET A 1 2.69 -16.38 -1.40
C MET A 1 4.10 -16.27 -1.93
N ILE A 2 5.05 -15.66 -1.21
CA ILE A 2 6.45 -15.76 -1.66
C ILE A 2 7.07 -17.13 -1.39
N ALA A 3 6.45 -18.02 -0.59
CA ALA A 3 6.88 -19.37 -0.18
C ALA A 3 7.49 -20.25 -1.30
N ASP A 4 7.03 -20.11 -2.53
CA ASP A 4 7.46 -20.94 -3.67
C ASP A 4 8.17 -20.12 -4.77
N LEU A 5 8.53 -18.87 -4.48
CA LEU A 5 9.32 -18.01 -5.35
C LEU A 5 10.68 -18.64 -5.68
N THR A 6 11.03 -18.65 -6.96
CA THR A 6 12.32 -19.12 -7.49
C THR A 6 13.24 -17.95 -7.82
N ASP A 7 14.54 -18.21 -7.93
CA ASP A 7 15.54 -17.19 -8.28
C ASP A 7 15.28 -16.60 -9.67
N ASP A 8 14.85 -17.41 -10.64
CA ASP A 8 14.50 -16.94 -11.97
C ASP A 8 13.35 -15.92 -11.90
N GLN A 9 12.30 -16.22 -11.14
CA GLN A 9 11.16 -15.33 -10.96
C GLN A 9 11.51 -14.01 -10.27
N VAL A 10 12.53 -13.97 -9.42
CA VAL A 10 13.00 -12.72 -8.76
C VAL A 10 13.49 -11.73 -9.81
N THR A 11 14.15 -12.21 -10.87
CA THR A 11 14.75 -11.37 -11.92
C THR A 11 13.76 -10.90 -12.97
N GLU A 12 12.61 -11.56 -13.07
CA GLU A 12 11.56 -11.20 -14.02
C GLU A 12 10.93 -9.83 -13.70
N PRO A 13 10.37 -9.14 -14.71
CA PRO A 13 9.63 -7.91 -14.52
C PRO A 13 8.48 -8.06 -13.53
N SER A 14 8.26 -7.00 -12.74
CA SER A 14 7.04 -6.77 -11.97
C SER A 14 6.04 -5.95 -12.79
N LEU A 15 4.84 -5.69 -12.26
CA LEU A 15 3.90 -4.75 -12.89
C LEU A 15 4.31 -3.27 -12.72
N LEU A 16 5.31 -2.99 -11.88
CA LEU A 16 5.85 -1.64 -11.72
C LEU A 16 6.87 -1.34 -12.83
N PRO A 17 6.73 -0.19 -13.54
CA PRO A 17 7.66 0.17 -14.61
C PRO A 17 9.12 0.22 -14.12
N GLY A 18 9.98 -0.54 -14.80
CA GLY A 18 11.42 -0.59 -14.51
C GLY A 18 11.81 -1.43 -13.30
N TRP A 19 10.87 -2.06 -12.60
CA TRP A 19 11.15 -2.88 -11.42
C TRP A 19 11.03 -4.37 -11.74
N THR A 20 11.99 -5.16 -11.28
CA THR A 20 11.83 -6.62 -11.19
C THR A 20 11.03 -7.00 -9.95
N ARG A 21 10.58 -8.26 -9.84
CA ARG A 21 9.97 -8.76 -8.60
C ARG A 21 10.92 -8.61 -7.41
N GLY A 22 12.21 -8.78 -7.62
CA GLY A 22 13.26 -8.51 -6.62
C GLY A 22 13.26 -7.08 -6.10
N HIS A 23 12.98 -6.07 -6.93
CA HIS A 23 12.85 -4.68 -6.47
C HIS A 23 11.63 -4.49 -5.58
N VAL A 24 10.49 -5.11 -5.93
CA VAL A 24 9.28 -5.07 -5.09
C VAL A 24 9.51 -5.73 -3.73
N LEU A 25 10.18 -6.88 -3.71
CA LEU A 25 10.52 -7.60 -2.47
C LEU A 25 11.51 -6.82 -1.61
N ALA A 26 12.56 -6.25 -2.22
CA ALA A 26 13.50 -5.37 -1.55
C ALA A 26 12.80 -4.16 -0.93
N HIS A 27 11.87 -3.53 -1.65
CA HIS A 27 11.06 -2.44 -1.15
C HIS A 27 10.22 -2.85 0.07
N LEU A 28 9.48 -3.96 -0.03
CA LEU A 28 8.61 -4.43 1.04
C LEU A 28 9.39 -4.79 2.31
N ALA A 29 10.58 -5.39 2.17
CA ALA A 29 11.45 -5.73 3.28
C ALA A 29 12.05 -4.46 3.93
N ASP A 30 12.60 -3.54 3.13
CA ASP A 30 13.19 -2.30 3.64
C ASP A 30 12.15 -1.38 4.28
N ALA A 31 10.94 -1.30 3.72
CA ALA A 31 9.87 -0.55 4.34
C ALA A 31 9.48 -1.09 5.72
N ALA A 32 9.50 -2.42 5.94
CA ALA A 32 9.31 -2.98 7.27
C ALA A 32 10.44 -2.57 8.24
N ARG A 33 11.70 -2.64 7.79
CA ARG A 33 12.88 -2.20 8.55
C ARG A 33 12.80 -0.71 8.90
N ALA A 34 12.43 0.13 7.94
CA ALA A 34 12.31 1.58 8.12
C ALA A 34 11.16 1.92 9.08
N ARG A 35 9.99 1.26 8.95
CA ARG A 35 8.87 1.44 9.89
C ARG A 35 9.23 0.99 11.30
N SER A 36 9.93 -0.14 11.45
CA SER A 36 10.33 -0.63 12.78
C SER A 36 11.26 0.38 13.46
N ARG A 37 12.22 0.95 12.70
CA ARG A 37 13.09 2.04 13.17
C ARG A 37 12.28 3.26 13.64
N VAL A 38 11.28 3.70 12.88
CA VAL A 38 10.41 4.83 13.25
C VAL A 38 9.65 4.53 14.55
N VAL A 39 9.02 3.36 14.66
CA VAL A 39 8.25 2.93 15.84
C VAL A 39 9.15 2.86 17.08
N GLU A 40 10.33 2.24 16.95
CA GLU A 40 11.29 2.12 18.03
C GLU A 40 11.79 3.48 18.54
N HIS A 41 12.01 4.46 17.66
CA HIS A 41 12.43 5.81 18.09
C HIS A 41 11.28 6.57 18.74
N ALA A 42 10.07 6.47 18.18
CA ALA A 42 8.88 7.11 18.71
C ALA A 42 8.57 6.64 20.14
N SER A 43 8.77 5.35 20.46
CA SER A 43 8.59 4.84 21.83
C SER A 43 9.55 5.44 22.87
N ARG A 44 10.64 6.07 22.40
CA ARG A 44 11.60 6.83 23.23
C ARG A 44 11.38 8.34 23.14
N GLY A 45 10.29 8.80 22.53
CA GLY A 45 10.00 10.22 22.31
C GLY A 45 10.86 10.89 21.24
N VAL A 46 11.57 10.12 20.41
CA VAL A 46 12.45 10.63 19.36
C VAL A 46 11.76 10.48 18.01
N ARG A 47 11.69 11.56 17.23
CA ARG A 47 11.20 11.52 15.85
C ARG A 47 12.37 11.36 14.88
N VAL A 48 12.24 10.42 13.95
CA VAL A 48 13.22 10.18 12.89
C VAL A 48 12.52 10.08 11.55
N GLU A 49 13.20 10.46 10.49
CA GLU A 49 12.71 10.25 9.12
C GLU A 49 12.69 8.74 8.80
N MET A 50 11.69 8.34 8.02
CA MET A 50 11.58 6.95 7.56
C MET A 50 12.70 6.58 6.61
N TRP A 51 13.12 7.53 5.76
CA TRP A 51 14.29 7.44 4.90
C TRP A 51 14.92 8.82 4.78
N GLY A 52 16.25 8.88 4.76
CA GLY A 52 16.97 10.07 4.33
C GLY A 52 16.90 10.28 2.80
N PRO A 53 17.39 11.42 2.29
CA PRO A 53 17.39 11.73 0.86
C PRO A 53 18.10 10.63 0.05
N GLY A 54 17.37 10.00 -0.89
CA GLY A 54 17.88 8.93 -1.74
C GLY A 54 18.15 7.58 -1.04
N GLU A 55 17.98 7.49 0.29
CA GLU A 55 18.26 6.25 1.06
C GLU A 55 17.38 5.10 0.56
N ARG A 56 16.09 5.36 0.33
CA ARG A 56 15.12 4.35 -0.11
C ARG A 56 15.58 3.67 -1.41
N ASP A 57 15.82 4.47 -2.45
CA ASP A 57 16.11 3.92 -3.78
C ASP A 57 17.47 3.23 -3.78
N ALA A 58 18.48 3.79 -3.09
CA ALA A 58 19.78 3.15 -2.95
C ALA A 58 19.72 1.77 -2.27
N ILE A 59 18.90 1.61 -1.22
CA ILE A 59 18.73 0.31 -0.55
C ILE A 59 18.01 -0.68 -1.45
N ILE A 60 16.96 -0.25 -2.15
CA ILE A 60 16.20 -1.11 -3.07
C ILE A 60 17.14 -1.64 -4.15
N GLU A 61 17.87 -0.77 -4.84
CA GLU A 61 18.83 -1.16 -5.89
C GLU A 61 19.91 -2.11 -5.35
N ALA A 62 20.47 -1.82 -4.17
CA ALA A 62 21.51 -2.64 -3.58
C ALA A 62 21.04 -4.04 -3.15
N THR A 63 19.72 -4.26 -3.01
CA THR A 63 19.16 -5.49 -2.44
C THR A 63 18.18 -6.21 -3.35
N ALA A 64 17.82 -5.63 -4.50
CA ALA A 64 16.90 -6.22 -5.46
C ALA A 64 17.42 -7.54 -6.06
N SER A 65 18.74 -7.70 -6.18
CA SER A 65 19.41 -8.85 -6.78
C SER A 65 19.69 -10.01 -5.81
N ARG A 66 19.17 -9.96 -4.58
CA ARG A 66 19.18 -11.12 -3.69
C ARG A 66 18.47 -12.30 -4.37
N ASP A 67 18.93 -13.51 -4.07
CA ASP A 67 18.21 -14.73 -4.42
C ASP A 67 16.86 -14.80 -3.68
N ALA A 68 16.01 -15.75 -4.07
CA ALA A 68 14.70 -15.92 -3.49
C ALA A 68 14.79 -16.16 -1.98
N ASP A 69 15.75 -16.96 -1.52
CA ASP A 69 15.99 -17.23 -0.11
C ASP A 69 16.43 -15.99 0.67
N GLY A 70 17.27 -15.14 0.10
CA GLY A 70 17.66 -13.86 0.67
C GLY A 70 16.47 -12.90 0.81
N HIS A 71 15.57 -12.84 -0.18
CA HIS A 71 14.35 -12.04 -0.08
C HIS A 71 13.39 -12.56 0.99
N ARG A 72 13.23 -13.89 1.12
CA ARG A 72 12.42 -14.50 2.19
C ARG A 72 12.97 -14.18 3.56
N ALA A 73 14.27 -14.37 3.76
CA ALA A 73 14.95 -14.15 5.03
C ALA A 73 14.82 -12.68 5.46
N ALA A 74 15.11 -11.74 4.55
CA ALA A 74 14.98 -10.31 4.83
C ALA A 74 13.52 -9.91 5.14
N THR A 75 12.56 -10.45 4.40
CA THR A 75 11.13 -10.20 4.62
C THR A 75 10.71 -10.70 6.00
N ALA A 76 11.09 -11.93 6.36
CA ALA A 76 10.77 -12.51 7.67
C ALA A 76 11.41 -11.70 8.80
N GLU A 77 12.72 -11.44 8.73
CA GLU A 77 13.45 -10.69 9.77
C GLU A 77 12.84 -9.32 10.02
N HIS A 78 12.58 -8.54 8.97
CA HIS A 78 12.11 -7.18 9.09
C HIS A 78 10.63 -7.09 9.48
N ASN A 79 9.79 -8.02 9.03
CA ASN A 79 8.39 -8.10 9.50
C ASN A 79 8.34 -8.48 10.98
N GLU A 80 9.09 -9.49 11.42
CA GLU A 80 9.14 -9.86 12.83
C GLU A 80 9.61 -8.69 13.72
N ARG A 81 10.61 -7.93 13.26
CA ARG A 81 11.07 -6.73 13.98
C ARG A 81 9.97 -5.67 14.07
N LEU A 82 9.24 -5.43 12.98
CA LEU A 82 8.13 -4.49 12.96
C LEU A 82 7.00 -4.92 13.90
N GLU A 83 6.63 -6.20 13.88
CA GLU A 83 5.62 -6.78 14.77
C GLU A 83 6.02 -6.64 16.24
N ARG A 84 7.29 -6.94 16.59
CA ARG A 84 7.81 -6.71 17.94
C ARG A 84 7.75 -5.24 18.35
N ALA A 85 8.08 -4.32 17.44
CA ALA A 85 8.01 -2.89 17.72
C ALA A 85 6.55 -2.44 17.96
N TRP A 86 5.61 -2.94 17.16
CA TRP A 86 4.18 -2.67 17.30
C TRP A 86 3.56 -3.29 18.55
N ALA A 87 4.00 -4.47 18.98
CA ALA A 87 3.56 -5.06 20.24
C ALA A 87 3.88 -4.19 21.47
N GLY A 88 4.84 -3.27 21.35
CA GLY A 88 5.16 -2.27 22.37
C GLY A 88 4.26 -1.03 22.37
N ILE A 89 3.41 -0.83 21.36
CA ILE A 89 2.53 0.35 21.26
C ILE A 89 1.34 0.18 22.21
N ARG A 90 1.21 1.13 23.14
CA ARG A 90 0.11 1.16 24.12
C ARG A 90 -1.08 2.00 23.68
N ASP A 91 -0.82 3.01 22.87
CA ASP A 91 -1.83 3.91 22.33
C ASP A 91 -1.56 4.14 20.84
N TRP A 92 -2.46 3.60 20.01
CA TRP A 92 -2.39 3.74 18.54
C TRP A 92 -2.97 5.06 18.03
N SER A 93 -3.53 5.88 18.92
CA SER A 93 -4.03 7.21 18.59
C SER A 93 -2.93 8.29 18.60
N GLU A 94 -1.82 8.04 19.30
CA GLU A 94 -0.64 8.89 19.30
C GLU A 94 0.17 8.70 18.01
N PRO A 95 0.56 9.79 17.31
CA PRO A 95 1.36 9.70 16.10
C PRO A 95 2.71 9.03 16.35
N VAL A 96 2.93 7.90 15.69
CA VAL A 96 4.22 7.21 15.68
C VAL A 96 5.04 7.72 14.50
N GLY A 97 5.76 8.84 14.69
CA GLY A 97 6.61 9.45 13.66
C GLY A 97 6.03 10.74 13.06
N ALA A 98 6.06 10.87 11.73
CA ALA A 98 5.39 11.97 11.02
C ALA A 98 3.87 11.94 11.29
N PRO A 99 3.13 13.05 11.14
CA PRO A 99 1.68 13.02 11.26
C PRO A 99 1.10 12.25 10.07
N ASP A 100 1.02 10.93 10.14
CA ASP A 100 0.18 10.14 9.23
C ASP A 100 -1.22 10.09 9.88
N PRO A 101 -2.28 10.58 9.21
CA PRO A 101 -3.65 10.45 9.73
C PRO A 101 -4.11 8.98 9.77
N VAL A 102 -3.39 8.08 9.09
CA VAL A 102 -3.63 6.65 9.10
C VAL A 102 -2.62 5.98 10.04
N ALA A 103 -3.12 5.16 10.98
CA ALA A 103 -2.23 4.42 11.88
C ALA A 103 -1.20 3.60 11.06
N PRO A 104 0.07 3.51 11.48
CA PRO A 104 1.14 2.87 10.70
C PRO A 104 0.81 1.44 10.22
N VAL A 105 0.04 0.70 11.01
CA VAL A 105 -0.44 -0.65 10.67
C VAL A 105 -1.30 -0.66 9.41
N PHE A 106 -2.18 0.33 9.24
CA PHE A 106 -3.06 0.45 8.08
C PHE A 106 -2.31 0.93 6.83
N THR A 107 -1.25 1.73 7.00
CA THR A 107 -0.35 2.08 5.89
C THR A 107 0.43 0.86 5.42
N ARG A 108 0.95 0.03 6.34
CA ARG A 108 1.57 -1.25 5.98
C ARG A 108 0.57 -2.22 5.36
N TRP A 109 -0.67 -2.26 5.82
CA TRP A 109 -1.72 -3.10 5.25
C TRP A 109 -1.94 -2.81 3.77
N ARG A 110 -2.06 -1.53 3.39
CA ARG A 110 -2.13 -1.07 1.99
C ARG A 110 -0.89 -1.46 1.21
N GLU A 111 0.28 -1.14 1.76
CA GLU A 111 1.57 -1.41 1.11
C GLU A 111 1.70 -2.88 0.71
N VAL A 112 1.42 -3.80 1.64
CA VAL A 112 1.55 -5.24 1.37
C VAL A 112 0.55 -5.69 0.30
N TRP A 113 -0.75 -5.44 0.48
CA TRP A 113 -1.76 -5.96 -0.45
C TRP A 113 -1.68 -5.38 -1.86
N ILE A 114 -1.27 -4.12 -2.00
CA ILE A 114 -1.07 -3.50 -3.31
C ILE A 114 0.16 -4.09 -3.99
N HIS A 115 1.29 -4.19 -3.28
CA HIS A 115 2.52 -4.71 -3.90
C HIS A 115 2.50 -6.23 -4.13
N LEU A 116 1.61 -6.96 -3.47
CA LEU A 116 1.35 -8.35 -3.83
C LEU A 116 0.75 -8.50 -5.24
N LEU A 117 -0.04 -7.52 -5.71
CA LEU A 117 -0.44 -7.45 -7.13
C LEU A 117 0.78 -7.14 -8.00
N ASP A 118 1.58 -6.15 -7.57
CA ASP A 118 2.72 -5.69 -8.36
C ASP A 118 3.75 -6.79 -8.61
N LEU A 119 3.83 -7.80 -7.73
CA LEU A 119 4.68 -8.98 -7.93
C LEU A 119 4.30 -9.83 -9.15
N ASP A 120 3.09 -9.72 -9.71
CA ASP A 120 2.66 -10.55 -10.86
C ASP A 120 2.83 -12.07 -10.62
N LEU A 121 2.39 -12.53 -9.44
CA LEU A 121 2.45 -13.95 -9.03
C LEU A 121 1.04 -14.56 -8.91
N GLY A 122 0.09 -14.05 -9.70
CA GLY A 122 -1.29 -14.53 -9.74
C GLY A 122 -2.21 -13.94 -8.67
N VAL A 123 -1.72 -12.99 -7.86
CA VAL A 123 -2.57 -12.29 -6.90
C VAL A 123 -3.47 -11.29 -7.62
N ARG A 124 -4.76 -11.29 -7.30
CA ARG A 124 -5.76 -10.45 -7.98
C ARG A 124 -6.53 -9.55 -7.01
N PRO A 125 -7.07 -8.39 -7.46
CA PRO A 125 -7.94 -7.55 -6.64
C PRO A 125 -9.08 -8.31 -5.96
N GLY A 126 -9.64 -9.32 -6.62
CA GLY A 126 -10.68 -10.21 -6.10
C GLY A 126 -10.32 -10.90 -4.78
N GLU A 127 -9.03 -11.10 -4.49
CA GLU A 127 -8.56 -11.71 -3.24
C GLU A 127 -8.49 -10.74 -2.06
N TRP A 128 -8.61 -9.43 -2.31
CA TRP A 128 -8.68 -8.45 -1.22
C TRP A 128 -9.92 -8.67 -0.35
N SER A 129 -9.84 -8.31 0.93
CA SER A 129 -11.06 -8.26 1.74
C SER A 129 -11.88 -7.02 1.37
N ALA A 130 -13.21 -7.09 1.57
CA ALA A 130 -14.06 -5.92 1.38
C ALA A 130 -13.64 -4.77 2.31
N GLU A 131 -13.21 -5.09 3.53
CA GLU A 131 -12.68 -4.12 4.50
C GLU A 131 -11.43 -3.42 3.97
N PHE A 132 -10.48 -4.17 3.40
CA PHE A 132 -9.29 -3.62 2.77
C PHE A 132 -9.64 -2.66 1.63
N ALA A 133 -10.55 -3.08 0.76
CA ALA A 133 -10.97 -2.29 -0.39
C ALA A 133 -11.65 -0.98 0.07
N VAL A 134 -12.57 -1.06 1.04
CA VAL A 134 -13.24 0.10 1.63
C VAL A 134 -12.25 1.06 2.28
N HIS A 135 -11.29 0.55 3.06
CA HIS A 135 -10.22 1.35 3.67
C HIS A 135 -9.38 2.07 2.61
N THR A 136 -8.95 1.32 1.59
CA THR A 136 -8.14 1.84 0.49
C THR A 136 -8.88 2.91 -0.30
N ILE A 137 -10.17 2.72 -0.59
CA ILE A 137 -11.02 3.75 -1.20
C ILE A 137 -11.02 5.00 -0.33
N GLY A 138 -11.34 4.89 0.96
CA GLY A 138 -11.42 6.03 1.88
C GLY A 138 -10.14 6.89 1.90
N VAL A 139 -8.99 6.22 1.90
CA VAL A 139 -7.64 6.81 1.83
C VAL A 139 -7.38 7.52 0.50
N LEU A 140 -7.84 6.95 -0.62
CA LEU A 140 -7.50 7.40 -1.97
C LEU A 140 -8.58 8.22 -2.68
N ARG A 141 -9.71 8.51 -2.03
CA ARG A 141 -10.71 9.45 -2.56
C ARG A 141 -10.13 10.81 -3.00
N PRO A 142 -9.11 11.40 -2.34
CA PRO A 142 -8.51 12.65 -2.81
C PRO A 142 -7.89 12.59 -4.20
N ARG A 143 -7.72 11.38 -4.78
CA ARG A 143 -7.30 11.22 -6.18
C ARG A 143 -8.43 11.46 -7.17
N LEU A 144 -9.69 11.45 -6.73
CA LEU A 144 -10.84 11.67 -7.60
C LEU A 144 -11.00 13.17 -7.89
N PRO A 145 -11.37 13.55 -9.13
CA PRO A 145 -11.84 14.90 -9.40
C PRO A 145 -13.11 15.23 -8.61
N ASP A 146 -13.32 16.53 -8.38
CA ASP A 146 -14.55 17.02 -7.77
C ASP A 146 -15.79 16.59 -8.57
N GLY A 147 -16.87 16.24 -7.86
CA GLY A 147 -18.14 15.83 -8.48
C GLY A 147 -18.13 14.42 -9.08
N VAL A 148 -17.16 13.57 -8.71
CA VAL A 148 -17.17 12.14 -8.99
C VAL A 148 -17.61 11.37 -7.75
N ALA A 149 -18.54 10.45 -7.93
CA ALA A 149 -18.99 9.52 -6.90
C ALA A 149 -18.54 8.10 -7.24
N LEU A 150 -18.17 7.30 -6.23
CA LEU A 150 -17.95 5.87 -6.38
C LEU A 150 -19.14 5.12 -5.80
N ARG A 151 -19.73 4.20 -6.55
CA ARG A 151 -20.82 3.34 -6.08
C ARG A 151 -20.40 1.88 -6.17
N ALA A 152 -20.23 1.24 -5.01
CA ALA A 152 -20.00 -0.20 -4.97
C ALA A 152 -21.29 -0.97 -5.27
N THR A 153 -21.15 -2.11 -5.95
CA THR A 153 -22.26 -2.98 -6.34
C THR A 153 -22.44 -4.19 -5.41
N ASP A 154 -21.39 -4.56 -4.69
CA ASP A 154 -21.29 -5.74 -3.83
C ASP A 154 -21.24 -5.39 -2.33
N VAL A 155 -21.19 -4.11 -1.98
CA VAL A 155 -21.36 -3.58 -0.61
C VAL A 155 -22.25 -2.34 -0.60
N PRO A 156 -23.02 -2.08 0.47
CA PRO A 156 -23.93 -0.94 0.54
C PRO A 156 -23.18 0.37 0.86
N ARG A 157 -22.25 0.78 -0.01
CA ARG A 157 -21.48 2.01 0.13
C ARG A 157 -21.41 2.82 -1.15
N THR A 158 -21.50 4.13 -0.97
CA THR A 158 -21.27 5.14 -1.99
C THR A 158 -20.38 6.22 -1.39
N TRP A 159 -19.41 6.71 -2.14
CA TRP A 159 -18.49 7.75 -1.69
C TRP A 159 -18.60 8.95 -2.64
N GLY A 160 -18.76 10.15 -2.07
CA GLY A 160 -18.88 11.37 -2.86
C GLY A 160 -20.26 11.54 -3.50
N THR A 161 -20.39 12.56 -4.34
CA THR A 161 -21.62 12.91 -5.05
C THR A 161 -21.29 13.37 -6.47
N GLY A 162 -22.23 13.18 -7.40
CA GLY A 162 -22.08 13.59 -8.80
C GLY A 162 -22.04 12.41 -9.77
N THR A 163 -21.13 12.43 -10.72
CA THR A 163 -21.01 11.40 -11.77
C THR A 163 -20.57 10.07 -11.17
N GLU A 164 -21.40 9.04 -11.28
CA GLU A 164 -21.09 7.74 -10.70
C GLU A 164 -20.08 6.95 -11.53
N VAL A 165 -19.05 6.45 -10.85
CA VAL A 165 -18.22 5.32 -11.27
C VAL A 165 -18.65 4.11 -10.45
N VAL A 166 -19.09 3.07 -11.14
CA VAL A 166 -19.78 1.90 -10.59
C VAL A 166 -18.94 0.65 -10.81
N GLY A 167 -18.76 -0.17 -9.78
CA GLY A 167 -18.05 -1.44 -9.88
C GLY A 167 -18.13 -2.27 -8.60
N GLY A 168 -17.48 -3.44 -8.57
CA GLY A 168 -17.21 -4.15 -7.32
C GLY A 168 -16.28 -3.31 -6.43
N VAL A 169 -16.41 -3.40 -5.11
CA VAL A 169 -15.62 -2.57 -4.18
C VAL A 169 -14.12 -2.77 -4.36
N ARG A 170 -13.70 -4.00 -4.70
CA ARG A 170 -12.31 -4.37 -4.96
C ARG A 170 -11.80 -3.78 -6.27
N ASP A 171 -12.61 -3.81 -7.32
CA ASP A 171 -12.29 -3.23 -8.61
C ASP A 171 -12.20 -1.71 -8.55
N LEU A 172 -13.12 -1.07 -7.83
CA LEU A 172 -13.06 0.37 -7.56
C LEU A 172 -11.78 0.73 -6.80
N ALA A 173 -11.39 -0.06 -5.78
CA ALA A 173 -10.15 0.14 -5.06
C ALA A 173 -8.91 -0.08 -5.95
N ALA A 174 -8.90 -1.14 -6.77
CA ALA A 174 -7.81 -1.46 -7.71
C ALA A 174 -7.60 -0.34 -8.73
N TRP A 175 -8.70 0.15 -9.32
CA TRP A 175 -8.66 1.31 -10.20
C TRP A 175 -8.10 2.55 -9.48
N LEU A 176 -8.58 2.84 -8.25
CA LEU A 176 -8.10 3.98 -7.45
C LEU A 176 -6.60 3.92 -7.08
N VAL A 177 -6.02 2.74 -6.90
CA VAL A 177 -4.56 2.58 -6.68
C VAL A 177 -3.79 2.64 -8.01
N GLY A 178 -4.48 2.75 -9.15
CA GLY A 178 -3.89 2.77 -10.49
C GLY A 178 -3.42 1.39 -10.95
N ARG A 179 -4.06 0.31 -10.50
CA ARG A 179 -3.81 -1.07 -10.97
C ARG A 179 -5.00 -1.54 -11.80
N VAL A 180 -4.77 -2.61 -12.56
CA VAL A 180 -5.82 -3.21 -13.40
C VAL A 180 -6.82 -3.94 -12.48
N PRO A 181 -8.11 -3.57 -12.51
CA PRO A 181 -9.16 -4.29 -11.80
C PRO A 181 -9.45 -5.65 -12.46
N ASP A 182 -10.15 -6.55 -11.75
CA ASP A 182 -10.61 -7.80 -12.35
C ASP A 182 -11.74 -7.54 -13.35
N GLU A 183 -12.63 -6.63 -12.98
CA GLU A 183 -13.67 -6.08 -13.85
C GLU A 183 -13.57 -4.55 -13.91
N PRO A 184 -13.52 -3.94 -15.11
CA PRO A 184 -13.37 -2.49 -15.22
C PRO A 184 -14.59 -1.76 -14.66
N PRO A 185 -14.41 -0.75 -13.78
CA PRO A 185 -15.50 0.11 -13.37
C PRO A 185 -16.16 0.79 -14.57
N THR A 186 -17.45 1.05 -14.45
CA THR A 186 -18.28 1.65 -15.49
C THR A 186 -18.77 3.03 -15.07
N SER A 187 -18.99 3.91 -16.04
CA SER A 187 -19.63 5.21 -15.83
C SER A 187 -20.40 5.60 -17.10
N ALA A 188 -21.33 6.55 -16.96
CA ALA A 188 -22.07 7.09 -18.10
C ALA A 188 -21.20 7.97 -19.03
N VAL A 189 -20.04 8.39 -18.53
CA VAL A 189 -19.00 9.13 -19.25
C VAL A 189 -17.68 8.36 -19.18
N PRO A 190 -16.65 8.70 -19.97
CA PRO A 190 -15.32 8.10 -19.81
C PRO A 190 -14.83 8.23 -18.36
N LEU A 191 -14.14 7.18 -17.87
CA LEU A 191 -13.55 7.21 -16.52
C LEU A 191 -12.59 8.41 -16.40
N PRO A 192 -12.67 9.17 -15.30
CA PRO A 192 -11.79 10.32 -15.12
C PRO A 192 -10.34 9.88 -14.95
N GLU A 193 -9.41 10.75 -15.33
CA GLU A 193 -8.02 10.61 -14.92
C GLU A 193 -7.92 10.80 -13.40
N LEU A 194 -7.14 9.93 -12.75
CA LEU A 194 -6.88 10.01 -11.32
C LEU A 194 -5.77 11.01 -11.04
N GLY A 195 -5.97 11.85 -10.03
CA GLY A 195 -4.94 12.71 -9.47
C GLY A 195 -3.75 11.92 -8.88
N PRO A 196 -2.70 12.64 -8.43
CA PRO A 196 -1.52 12.03 -7.84
C PRO A 196 -1.87 11.29 -6.55
N TRP A 197 -1.01 10.35 -6.15
CA TRP A 197 -1.12 9.74 -4.82
C TRP A 197 -1.02 10.83 -3.73
N PRO A 198 -1.91 10.80 -2.71
CA PRO A 198 -1.89 11.81 -1.67
C PRO A 198 -0.59 11.75 -0.87
N SER A 199 0.03 12.90 -0.62
CA SER A 199 1.09 13.04 0.36
C SER A 199 0.48 13.17 1.75
N TYR A 200 0.91 12.35 2.70
CA TYR A 200 0.47 12.46 4.09
C TYR A 200 1.34 13.45 4.86
N PRO A 201 0.74 14.32 5.71
CA PRO A 201 -0.65 14.27 6.19
C PRO A 201 -1.66 14.97 5.25
N ALA A 202 -2.63 14.22 4.72
CA ALA A 202 -3.98 14.76 4.58
C ALA A 202 -4.60 14.87 5.98
N SER A 203 -5.54 15.77 6.20
CA SER A 203 -6.08 15.98 7.55
C SER A 203 -6.87 14.74 7.99
N ARG A 204 -6.88 14.41 9.30
CA ARG A 204 -7.66 13.29 9.84
C ARG A 204 -9.18 13.41 9.54
N GLN A 205 -9.66 14.61 9.19
CA GLN A 205 -11.05 14.86 8.82
C GLN A 205 -11.42 14.27 7.46
N ASP A 206 -10.45 14.07 6.56
CA ASP A 206 -10.68 13.58 5.19
C ASP A 206 -10.94 12.05 5.14
N LEU A 207 -10.64 11.34 6.23
CA LEU A 207 -10.71 9.87 6.31
C LEU A 207 -11.98 9.34 7.01
N VAL A 208 -12.74 10.20 7.69
CA VAL A 208 -13.89 9.79 8.53
C VAL A 208 -15.24 10.11 7.87
N GLY A 209 -15.24 10.73 6.68
CA GLY A 209 -16.44 11.01 5.88
C GLY A 209 -16.88 9.87 4.97
#